data_AF-A0A946U8B7-F1
#
_entry.id   AF-A0A946U8B7-F1
#
_cell.length_a   1.000
_cell.length_b   1.000
_cell.length_c   1.000
_cell.angle_alpha   90.00
_cell.angle_beta   90.00
_cell.angle_gamma   90.00
#
_symmetry.space_group_name_H-M   'P 1'
#
loop_
_entity.id
_entity.type
_entity.pdbx_description
1 polymer ?
#
loop_
_entity_poly.entity_id
_entity_poly.type
_entity_poly.pdbx_seq_one_letter_code
_entity_poly.pdbx_strand_id
1 'polypeptide(L)'
;MHATLGEDLLAQRREGVTGPVLLRQPDLVVEEWLEAAAAELCKALESRYGRPVVLTALSNTEPHLNPFAGLSASGGDAPDGATLSRLVHLLAPGRIHDWKRWPTHFLAFSPTAVDVLADSGTDRKNALRRLRRAGGRLVLADSLFCHDPRSGLFEQPVLEPHEERRPAAWGDLGARLDQWLRTGFENGANDDLARYCGADRPVTLHITHSWGGGVAQWVESLVDADPDGVHLQLHAEGPETGQGCGQRYSLYLSNRLGAPVAHWWLQPPIRSTEQTHDAYRSLLEGILQRHGVGRIVVSSLIGHSLDALSTGLPTVQVLHDFYPAWPLLGIHPEPFLKEGRPAALSSALDRHRLLDELSDYDADEWSELGRNWRERVQQNGVRLAAPSRSVADLLRRLDPGWSGEEVAIIPHGLPRLAAGAGIIPRDRDDGRLRLVIPGRIQEGKGQKLLLEALPELTR
;
A
#
# COMPACT_ATOMS: atom_id res chain seq x y z
N MET A 1 24.50 -8.82 43.48
CA MET A 1 23.69 -9.89 42.87
C MET A 1 22.91 -9.23 41.75
N HIS A 2 23.11 -9.64 40.50
CA HIS A 2 22.19 -9.22 39.44
C HIS A 2 20.83 -9.84 39.75
N ALA A 3 19.78 -9.03 39.76
CA ALA A 3 18.41 -9.50 39.93
C ALA A 3 18.13 -10.62 38.92
N THR A 4 17.44 -11.67 39.37
CA THR A 4 17.02 -12.74 38.47
C THR A 4 15.88 -12.25 37.59
N LEU A 5 15.66 -12.89 36.43
CA LEU A 5 14.55 -12.55 35.55
C LEU A 5 13.20 -12.55 36.29
N GLY A 6 12.99 -13.49 37.21
CA GLY A 6 11.78 -13.55 38.01
C GLY A 6 11.66 -12.40 39.02
N GLU A 7 12.77 -11.93 39.59
CA GLU A 7 12.78 -10.75 40.46
C GLU A 7 12.45 -9.46 39.68
N ASP A 8 12.97 -9.31 38.45
CA ASP A 8 12.63 -8.19 37.57
C ASP A 8 11.13 -8.18 37.25
N LEU A 9 10.56 -9.33 36.90
CA LEU A 9 9.12 -9.46 36.63
C LEU A 9 8.26 -9.22 37.89
N LEU A 10 8.72 -9.67 39.06
CA LEU A 10 8.06 -9.41 40.35
C LEU A 10 8.06 -7.92 40.70
N ALA A 11 9.17 -7.21 40.42
CA ALA A 11 9.26 -5.77 40.65
C ALA A 11 8.25 -5.02 39.76
N GLN A 12 8.23 -5.32 38.47
CA GLN A 12 7.28 -4.73 37.50
C GLN A 12 5.81 -4.99 37.90
N ARG A 13 5.51 -6.18 38.42
CA ARG A 13 4.17 -6.50 38.92
C ARG A 13 3.79 -5.68 40.16
N ARG A 14 4.73 -5.43 41.08
CA ARG A 14 4.50 -4.63 42.30
C ARG A 14 4.24 -3.16 41.99
N GLU A 15 4.74 -2.67 40.86
CA GLU A 15 4.47 -1.32 40.35
C GLU A 15 3.05 -1.16 39.78
N GLY A 16 2.25 -2.24 39.78
CA GLY A 16 0.82 -2.19 39.41
C GLY A 16 0.57 -2.23 37.91
N VAL A 17 1.56 -2.66 37.11
CA VAL A 17 1.41 -2.81 35.65
C VAL A 17 0.36 -3.90 35.35
N THR A 18 -0.78 -3.50 34.78
CA THR A 18 -1.89 -4.41 34.42
C THR A 18 -1.81 -4.93 32.99
N GLY A 19 -0.93 -4.37 32.16
CA GLY A 19 -0.71 -4.75 30.78
C GLY A 19 0.50 -5.67 30.58
N PRO A 20 0.88 -5.94 29.32
CA PRO A 20 2.12 -6.65 29.03
C PRO A 20 3.33 -5.95 29.65
N VAL A 21 4.24 -6.73 30.24
CA VAL A 21 5.49 -6.23 30.82
C VAL A 21 6.59 -6.28 29.76
N LEU A 22 7.35 -5.21 29.61
CA LEU A 22 8.45 -5.12 28.64
C LEU A 22 9.79 -5.18 29.36
N LEU A 23 10.69 -6.06 28.92
CA LEU A 23 12.08 -6.10 29.36
C LEU A 23 12.99 -5.93 28.15
N ARG A 24 13.98 -5.03 28.29
CA ARG A 24 15.00 -4.76 27.29
C ARG A 24 16.39 -4.79 27.89
N GLN A 25 17.40 -5.06 27.08
CA GLN A 25 18.78 -4.89 27.47
C GLN A 25 19.02 -3.41 27.83
N PRO A 26 19.79 -3.08 28.88
CA PRO A 26 19.87 -1.72 29.42
C PRO A 26 20.23 -0.63 28.41
N ASP A 27 21.07 -0.95 27.44
CA ASP A 27 21.57 0.01 26.45
C ASP A 27 20.83 -0.08 25.10
N LEU A 28 19.80 -0.93 25.01
CA LEU A 28 18.98 -1.05 23.80
C LEU A 28 17.95 0.07 23.79
N VAL A 29 18.10 1.00 22.86
CA VAL A 29 17.13 2.08 22.65
C VAL A 29 15.94 1.50 21.87
N VAL A 30 14.77 1.49 22.50
CA VAL A 30 13.50 1.06 21.90
C VAL A 30 12.57 2.26 21.86
N GLU A 31 12.04 2.59 20.68
CA GLU A 31 11.09 3.69 20.53
C GLU A 31 9.75 3.39 21.20
N GLU A 32 9.06 4.43 21.68
CA GLU A 32 7.77 4.31 22.37
C GLU A 32 6.70 3.62 21.50
N TRP A 33 6.63 3.94 20.20
CA TRP A 33 5.69 3.30 19.29
C TRP A 33 5.96 1.79 19.14
N LEU A 34 7.23 1.37 19.21
CA LEU A 34 7.64 -0.03 19.09
C LEU A 34 7.27 -0.80 20.36
N GLU A 35 7.41 -0.17 21.53
CA GLU A 35 6.95 -0.71 22.81
C GLU A 35 5.43 -0.90 22.83
N ALA A 36 4.68 0.12 22.38
CA ALA A 36 3.23 0.05 22.26
C ALA A 36 2.79 -1.05 21.28
N ALA A 37 3.43 -1.13 20.11
CA ALA A 37 3.16 -2.17 19.11
C ALA A 37 3.45 -3.58 19.64
N ALA A 38 4.56 -3.76 20.36
CA ALA A 38 4.91 -5.03 20.98
C ALA A 38 3.90 -5.43 22.07
N ALA A 39 3.47 -4.49 22.90
CA ALA A 39 2.47 -4.73 23.94
C ALA A 39 1.12 -5.15 23.34
N GLU A 40 0.59 -4.38 22.39
CA GLU A 40 -0.70 -4.70 21.74
C GLU A 40 -0.63 -6.04 20.99
N LEU A 41 0.47 -6.31 20.27
CA LEU A 41 0.66 -7.60 19.61
C LEU A 41 0.74 -8.75 20.62
N CYS A 42 1.45 -8.58 21.73
CA CYS A 42 1.55 -9.60 22.78
C CYS A 42 0.18 -9.93 23.37
N LYS A 43 -0.63 -8.90 23.66
CA LYS A 43 -2.01 -9.03 24.16
C LYS A 43 -2.92 -9.72 23.14
N ALA A 44 -2.85 -9.33 21.86
CA ALA A 44 -3.62 -9.97 20.79
C ALA A 44 -3.25 -11.45 20.63
N LEU A 45 -1.97 -11.79 20.73
CA LEU A 45 -1.49 -13.17 20.64
C LEU A 45 -1.90 -14.02 21.85
N GLU A 46 -1.85 -13.46 23.06
CA GLU A 46 -2.38 -14.14 24.25
C GLU A 46 -3.86 -14.45 24.09
N SER A 47 -4.67 -13.46 23.67
CA SER A 47 -6.09 -13.65 23.41
C SER A 47 -6.35 -14.69 22.32
N ARG A 48 -5.57 -14.67 21.23
CA ARG A 48 -5.70 -15.61 20.11
C ARG A 48 -5.35 -17.04 20.51
N TYR A 49 -4.32 -17.20 21.34
CA TYR A 49 -3.81 -18.52 21.69
C TYR A 49 -4.45 -19.09 22.96
N GLY A 50 -5.04 -18.26 23.82
CA GLY A 50 -5.61 -18.67 25.11
C GLY A 50 -4.58 -19.25 26.08
N ARG A 51 -3.33 -18.78 26.02
CA ARG A 51 -2.20 -19.31 26.81
C ARG A 51 -1.10 -18.25 26.99
N PRO A 52 -0.18 -18.43 27.95
CA PRO A 52 0.93 -17.51 28.16
C PRO A 52 1.79 -17.29 26.91
N VAL A 53 2.03 -16.03 26.57
CA VAL A 53 2.87 -15.60 25.46
C VAL A 53 4.03 -14.75 25.97
N VAL A 54 5.21 -15.06 25.47
CA VAL A 54 6.37 -14.16 25.49
C VAL A 54 6.72 -13.85 24.04
N LEU A 55 6.73 -12.57 23.70
CA LEU A 55 7.04 -12.05 22.38
C LEU A 55 8.47 -11.48 22.39
N THR A 56 9.19 -11.67 21.29
CA THR A 56 10.46 -10.99 21.00
C THR A 56 10.45 -10.40 19.59
N ALA A 57 11.48 -9.62 19.29
CA ALA A 57 11.65 -8.86 18.06
C ALA A 57 12.93 -9.27 17.32
N LEU A 58 13.03 -8.92 16.05
CA LEU A 58 14.29 -8.93 15.31
C LEU A 58 15.29 -7.96 15.95
N SER A 59 16.58 -8.21 15.78
CA SER A 59 17.64 -7.37 16.36
C SER A 59 18.98 -7.63 15.70
N ASN A 60 19.81 -6.58 15.59
CA ASN A 60 21.21 -6.72 15.17
C ASN A 60 22.14 -7.20 16.29
N THR A 61 21.67 -7.34 17.53
CA THR A 61 22.44 -7.95 18.64
C THR A 61 22.72 -9.43 18.46
N GLU A 62 21.91 -10.12 17.65
CA GLU A 62 22.06 -11.54 17.35
C GLU A 62 22.09 -11.72 15.82
N PRO A 63 23.21 -12.17 15.20
CA PRO A 63 23.35 -12.17 13.74
C PRO A 63 22.26 -12.91 12.96
N HIS A 64 21.64 -13.93 13.57
CA HIS A 64 20.55 -14.72 12.97
C HIS A 64 19.17 -14.04 13.07
N LEU A 65 19.04 -12.99 13.87
CA LEU A 65 17.85 -12.15 14.02
C LEU A 65 17.98 -10.82 13.29
N ASN A 66 19.14 -10.55 12.67
CA ASN A 66 19.39 -9.31 11.95
C ASN A 66 18.89 -9.41 10.50
N PRO A 67 17.82 -8.68 10.10
CA PRO A 67 17.34 -8.69 8.73
C PRO A 67 18.22 -7.88 7.76
N PHE A 68 19.17 -7.11 8.28
CA PHE A 68 20.16 -6.35 7.51
C PHE A 68 21.49 -7.08 7.31
N ALA A 69 21.68 -8.23 7.97
CA ALA A 69 22.89 -9.03 7.82
C ALA A 69 23.09 -9.44 6.35
N GLY A 70 24.28 -9.19 5.82
CA GLY A 70 24.61 -9.47 4.42
C GLY A 70 24.16 -8.41 3.40
N LEU A 71 23.41 -7.38 3.82
CA LEU A 71 23.11 -6.23 2.97
C LEU A 71 24.30 -5.26 2.91
N SER A 72 24.24 -4.29 1.99
CA SER A 72 25.24 -3.23 1.86
C SER A 72 24.55 -1.87 1.89
N ALA A 73 25.09 -0.92 2.66
CA ALA A 73 24.67 0.47 2.56
C ALA A 73 25.12 1.03 1.21
N SER A 74 24.17 1.56 0.44
CA SER A 74 24.45 2.16 -0.87
C SER A 74 25.08 3.54 -0.69
N GLY A 75 26.40 3.62 -0.56
CA GLY A 75 27.18 4.86 -0.74
C GLY A 75 26.89 6.06 0.18
N GLY A 76 25.98 5.94 1.16
CA GLY A 76 25.63 6.96 2.14
C GLY A 76 25.62 6.41 3.57
N ASP A 77 25.47 7.29 4.56
CA ASP A 77 25.33 6.90 5.97
C ASP A 77 24.08 6.03 6.15
N ALA A 78 24.20 5.02 7.01
CA ALA A 78 23.07 4.16 7.37
C ALA A 78 21.94 5.03 7.97
N PRO A 79 20.66 4.74 7.66
CA PRO A 79 19.56 5.37 8.38
C PRO A 79 19.71 5.16 9.89
N ASP A 80 19.18 6.10 10.67
CA ASP A 80 19.17 5.96 12.13
C ASP A 80 18.35 4.75 12.60
N GLY A 81 18.55 4.34 13.85
CA GLY A 81 17.88 3.17 14.42
C GLY A 81 16.35 3.24 14.35
N ALA A 82 15.78 4.43 14.54
CA ALA A 82 14.34 4.66 14.47
C ALA A 82 13.81 4.38 13.06
N THR A 83 14.48 4.93 12.05
CA THR A 83 14.15 4.74 10.64
C THR A 83 14.25 3.27 10.25
N LEU A 84 15.28 2.56 10.70
CA LEU A 84 15.44 1.11 10.46
C LEU A 84 14.30 0.30 11.08
N SER A 85 13.91 0.60 12.32
CA SER A 85 12.80 -0.06 13.00
C SER A 85 11.47 0.16 12.28
N ARG A 86 11.19 1.40 11.86
CA ARG A 86 9.99 1.74 11.08
C ARG A 86 9.98 1.08 9.71
N LEU A 87 11.14 0.99 9.05
CA LEU A 87 11.29 0.33 7.76
C LEU A 87 10.99 -1.17 7.87
N VAL A 88 11.54 -1.86 8.87
CA VAL A 88 11.19 -3.27 9.11
C VAL A 88 9.70 -3.41 9.39
N HIS A 89 9.12 -2.51 10.19
CA HIS A 89 7.70 -2.53 10.47
C HIS A 89 6.82 -2.27 9.24
N LEU A 90 7.29 -1.54 8.24
CA LEU A 90 6.57 -1.37 6.98
C LEU A 90 6.69 -2.61 6.08
N LEU A 91 7.92 -3.11 5.90
CA LEU A 91 8.24 -4.08 4.85
C LEU A 91 8.04 -5.54 5.25
N ALA A 92 8.03 -5.83 6.55
CA ALA A 92 7.90 -7.18 7.05
C ALA A 92 6.51 -7.76 6.72
N PRO A 93 6.43 -9.04 6.31
CA PRO A 93 5.18 -9.75 6.09
C PRO A 93 4.22 -9.77 7.29
N GLY A 94 4.70 -9.51 8.51
CA GLY A 94 3.88 -9.52 9.73
C GLY A 94 3.66 -10.94 10.27
N ARG A 95 4.59 -11.86 10.02
CA ARG A 95 4.52 -13.25 10.48
C ARG A 95 4.99 -13.37 11.93
N ILE A 96 4.36 -14.32 12.62
CA ILE A 96 4.71 -14.72 13.97
C ILE A 96 5.33 -16.11 13.92
N HIS A 97 6.54 -16.24 14.45
CA HIS A 97 7.34 -17.45 14.40
C HIS A 97 7.47 -18.07 15.79
N ASP A 98 7.24 -19.38 15.91
CA ASP A 98 7.56 -20.11 17.15
C ASP A 98 9.09 -20.09 17.36
N TRP A 99 9.53 -19.52 18.49
CA TRP A 99 10.94 -19.32 18.77
C TRP A 99 11.45 -20.30 19.85
N LYS A 100 12.65 -20.82 19.63
CA LYS A 100 13.17 -21.97 20.42
C LYS A 100 14.27 -21.63 21.40
N ARG A 101 14.80 -20.40 21.36
CA ARG A 101 15.90 -19.93 22.19
C ARG A 101 15.45 -18.69 22.97
N TRP A 102 15.78 -18.61 24.26
CA TRP A 102 15.50 -17.39 25.03
C TRP A 102 16.38 -16.24 24.52
N PRO A 103 15.79 -15.14 24.00
CA PRO A 103 16.55 -14.02 23.44
C PRO A 103 17.17 -13.19 24.57
N THR A 104 18.15 -12.36 24.20
CA THR A 104 18.91 -11.58 25.18
C THR A 104 18.64 -10.07 25.17
N HIS A 105 17.95 -9.58 24.14
CA HIS A 105 17.79 -8.16 23.83
C HIS A 105 16.43 -7.58 24.24
N PHE A 106 15.31 -8.11 23.75
CA PHE A 106 13.98 -7.53 23.94
C PHE A 106 12.92 -8.62 24.14
N LEU A 107 12.05 -8.42 25.13
CA LEU A 107 11.01 -9.35 25.53
C LEU A 107 9.74 -8.58 25.95
N ALA A 108 8.59 -8.96 25.41
CA ALA A 108 7.27 -8.54 25.88
C ALA A 108 6.53 -9.75 26.47
N PHE A 109 6.10 -9.62 27.72
CA PHE A 109 5.44 -10.68 28.48
C PHE A 109 3.96 -10.38 28.60
N SER A 110 3.13 -11.30 28.13
CA SER A 110 1.69 -11.23 28.42
C SER A 110 1.43 -11.36 29.94
N PRO A 111 0.32 -10.81 30.46
CA PRO A 111 -0.03 -10.93 31.88
C PRO A 111 0.05 -12.36 32.41
N THR A 112 -0.46 -13.35 31.68
CA THR A 112 -0.39 -14.75 32.13
C THR A 112 1.03 -15.33 32.06
N ALA A 113 1.90 -14.82 31.17
CA ALA A 113 3.32 -15.19 31.18
C ALA A 113 4.06 -14.60 32.38
N VAL A 114 3.72 -13.39 32.80
CA VAL A 114 4.23 -12.80 34.04
C VAL A 114 3.83 -13.66 35.23
N ASP A 115 2.56 -14.08 35.33
CA ASP A 115 2.10 -14.94 36.43
C ASP A 115 2.85 -16.27 36.54
N VAL A 116 3.26 -16.85 35.40
CA VAL A 116 4.03 -18.10 35.34
C VAL A 116 5.52 -17.89 35.68
N LEU A 117 6.09 -16.74 35.32
CA LEU A 117 7.53 -16.52 35.34
C LEU A 117 8.01 -15.65 36.50
N ALA A 118 7.14 -14.85 37.12
CA ALA A 118 7.45 -13.98 38.26
C ALA A 118 7.64 -14.78 39.56
N ASP A 119 8.71 -15.56 39.60
CA ASP A 119 9.14 -16.42 40.72
C ASP A 119 10.64 -16.23 40.93
N SER A 120 11.11 -16.10 42.17
CA SER A 120 12.53 -15.80 42.47
C SER A 120 13.50 -16.87 41.97
N GLY A 121 13.03 -18.09 41.69
CA GLY A 121 13.82 -19.15 41.07
C GLY A 121 13.81 -19.13 39.53
N THR A 122 13.14 -18.19 38.89
CA THR A 122 13.12 -18.03 37.43
C THR A 122 14.33 -17.23 36.97
N ASP A 123 15.13 -17.84 36.08
CA ASP A 123 16.26 -17.21 35.42
C ASP A 123 16.18 -17.40 33.89
N ARG A 124 17.05 -16.72 33.13
CA ARG A 124 17.08 -16.82 31.66
C ARG A 124 17.34 -18.25 31.15
N LYS A 125 18.02 -19.11 31.93
CA LYS A 125 18.34 -20.49 31.53
C LYS A 125 17.13 -21.41 31.66
N ASN A 126 16.25 -21.14 32.62
CA ASN A 126 15.12 -22.00 32.94
C ASN A 126 13.75 -21.43 32.51
N ALA A 127 13.65 -20.15 32.18
CA ALA A 127 12.41 -19.46 31.82
C ALA A 127 11.64 -20.11 30.67
N LEU A 128 12.31 -20.43 29.56
CA LEU A 128 11.65 -21.08 28.42
C LEU A 128 11.03 -22.43 28.79
N ARG A 129 11.71 -23.21 29.63
CA ARG A 129 11.22 -24.50 30.11
C ARG A 129 10.02 -24.32 31.04
N ARG A 130 10.05 -23.33 31.93
CA ARG A 130 8.92 -22.99 32.81
C ARG A 130 7.70 -22.55 31.99
N LEU A 131 7.89 -21.63 31.05
CA LEU A 131 6.85 -21.15 30.14
C LEU A 131 6.18 -22.31 29.39
N ARG A 132 6.98 -23.20 28.79
CA ARG A 132 6.46 -24.37 28.06
C ARG A 132 5.72 -25.37 28.94
N ARG A 133 6.15 -25.57 30.19
CA ARG A 133 5.44 -26.44 31.14
C ARG A 133 4.06 -25.91 31.50
N ALA A 134 3.89 -24.59 31.51
CA ALA A 134 2.60 -23.93 31.65
C ALA A 134 1.79 -23.86 30.33
N GLY A 135 2.22 -24.57 29.28
CA GLY A 135 1.58 -24.54 27.97
C GLY A 135 1.83 -23.26 27.16
N GLY A 136 2.68 -22.37 27.64
CA GLY A 136 3.00 -21.08 27.01
C GLY A 136 3.96 -21.18 25.82
N ARG A 137 4.08 -20.07 25.09
CA ARG A 137 4.88 -19.95 23.87
C ARG A 137 5.82 -18.75 23.92
N LEU A 138 7.03 -18.96 23.42
CA LEU A 138 7.95 -17.89 23.04
C LEU A 138 7.84 -17.71 21.53
N VAL A 139 7.53 -16.50 21.08
CA VAL A 139 7.31 -16.18 19.66
C VAL A 139 8.12 -14.97 19.25
N LEU A 140 8.48 -14.91 17.97
CA LEU A 140 9.22 -13.82 17.35
C LEU A 140 8.33 -13.17 16.29
N ALA A 141 8.17 -11.85 16.35
CA ALA A 141 7.51 -11.08 15.31
C ALA A 141 8.55 -10.53 14.32
N ASP A 142 8.36 -10.81 13.02
CA ASP A 142 9.24 -10.32 11.96
C ASP A 142 9.06 -8.81 11.66
N SER A 143 7.99 -8.21 12.18
CA SER A 143 7.61 -6.81 11.97
C SER A 143 8.07 -5.87 13.08
N LEU A 144 8.80 -6.38 14.07
CA LEU A 144 9.40 -5.60 15.14
C LEU A 144 10.91 -5.74 15.03
N PHE A 145 11.64 -4.62 15.03
CA PHE A 145 13.09 -4.61 14.99
C PHE A 145 13.65 -3.66 16.04
N CYS A 146 14.56 -4.15 16.88
CA CYS A 146 15.29 -3.35 17.84
C CYS A 146 16.73 -3.15 17.35
N HIS A 147 17.14 -1.90 17.17
CA HIS A 147 18.49 -1.56 16.77
C HIS A 147 19.39 -1.30 18.00
N ASP A 148 20.47 -2.06 18.14
CA ASP A 148 21.58 -1.75 19.05
C ASP A 148 22.71 -1.07 18.25
N PRO A 149 22.98 0.23 18.46
CA PRO A 149 23.99 0.97 17.72
C PRO A 149 25.43 0.47 17.96
N ARG A 150 25.65 -0.40 18.95
CA ARG A 150 26.97 -1.00 19.26
C ARG A 150 27.22 -2.30 18.50
N SER A 151 26.17 -2.90 17.92
CA SER A 151 26.27 -4.12 17.12
C SER A 151 26.32 -3.75 15.64
N GLY A 152 27.14 -4.42 14.84
CA GLY A 152 27.23 -4.08 13.42
C GLY A 152 25.94 -4.44 12.67
N LEU A 153 25.39 -3.47 11.95
CA LEU A 153 24.12 -3.63 11.23
C LEU A 153 24.30 -4.43 9.93
N PHE A 154 25.34 -4.11 9.16
CA PHE A 154 25.64 -4.72 7.85
C PHE A 154 26.79 -5.72 7.94
N GLU A 155 26.94 -6.40 9.08
CA GLU A 155 28.03 -7.37 9.25
C GLU A 155 27.99 -8.42 8.15
N GLN A 156 29.14 -8.59 7.50
CA GLN A 156 29.39 -9.63 6.52
C GLN A 156 30.50 -10.51 7.09
N PRO A 157 30.20 -11.73 7.56
CA PRO A 157 31.24 -12.61 8.04
C PRO A 157 32.24 -12.89 6.90
N VAL A 158 33.52 -12.93 7.25
CA VAL A 158 34.55 -13.46 6.34
C VAL A 158 34.27 -14.94 6.18
N LEU A 159 34.06 -15.36 4.94
CA LEU A 159 33.73 -16.74 4.62
C LEU A 159 34.99 -17.51 4.24
N GLU A 160 35.07 -18.75 4.71
CA GLU A 160 36.03 -19.72 4.22
C GLU A 160 35.72 -20.10 2.75
N PRO A 161 36.68 -20.64 1.97
CA PRO A 161 36.47 -20.96 0.54
C PRO A 161 35.32 -21.94 0.24
N HIS A 162 34.88 -22.70 1.24
CA HIS A 162 33.78 -23.67 1.14
C HIS A 162 32.46 -23.14 1.71
N GLU A 163 32.47 -21.94 2.29
CA GLU A 163 31.29 -21.30 2.86
C GLU A 163 30.65 -20.39 1.82
N GLU A 164 29.33 -20.49 1.70
CA GLU A 164 28.54 -19.56 0.91
C GLU A 164 27.80 -18.60 1.84
N ARG A 165 27.55 -17.39 1.35
CA ARG A 165 26.71 -16.44 2.09
C ARG A 165 25.34 -17.07 2.26
N ARG A 166 24.93 -17.20 3.52
CA ARG A 166 23.55 -17.54 3.83
C ARG A 166 22.66 -16.50 3.13
N PRO A 167 21.60 -16.92 2.42
CA PRO A 167 20.57 -15.99 1.96
C PRO A 167 20.12 -15.12 3.14
N ALA A 168 19.74 -13.86 2.88
CA ALA A 168 19.26 -12.95 3.93
C ALA A 168 18.30 -13.71 4.87
N ALA A 169 18.56 -13.67 6.18
CA ALA A 169 17.94 -14.58 7.15
C ALA A 169 16.40 -14.56 7.12
N TRP A 170 15.84 -13.49 6.53
CA TRP A 170 14.43 -13.19 6.41
C TRP A 170 13.95 -13.04 4.96
N GLY A 171 14.63 -13.68 3.99
CA GLY A 171 14.22 -13.85 2.58
C GLY A 171 13.55 -12.62 1.97
N ASP A 172 12.22 -12.64 1.91
CA ASP A 172 11.37 -11.56 1.38
C ASP A 172 11.63 -10.20 2.05
N LEU A 173 11.76 -10.16 3.38
CA LEU A 173 12.05 -8.93 4.12
C LEU A 173 13.45 -8.41 3.76
N GLY A 174 14.44 -9.30 3.67
CA GLY A 174 15.80 -8.90 3.29
C GLY A 174 15.87 -8.32 1.88
N ALA A 175 15.15 -8.91 0.92
CA ALA A 175 15.06 -8.41 -0.46
C ALA A 175 14.37 -7.03 -0.52
N ARG A 176 13.27 -6.84 0.21
CA ARG A 176 12.57 -5.55 0.29
C ARG A 176 13.44 -4.48 0.95
N LEU A 177 14.16 -4.82 2.01
CA LEU A 177 15.09 -3.92 2.69
C LEU A 177 16.23 -3.50 1.76
N ASP A 178 16.84 -4.43 1.03
CA ASP A 178 17.90 -4.11 0.06
C ASP A 178 17.39 -3.14 -1.02
N GLN A 179 16.20 -3.38 -1.56
CA GLN A 179 15.59 -2.48 -2.54
C GLN A 179 15.33 -1.09 -1.95
N TRP A 180 14.74 -0.99 -0.76
CA TRP A 180 14.49 0.28 -0.10
C TRP A 180 15.77 1.02 0.29
N LEU A 181 16.81 0.33 0.73
CA LEU A 181 18.12 0.93 1.01
C LEU A 181 18.80 1.48 -0.25
N ARG A 182 18.51 0.92 -1.43
CA ARG A 182 19.04 1.40 -2.72
C ARG A 182 18.23 2.53 -3.34
N THR A 183 16.90 2.51 -3.18
CA THR A 183 15.98 3.31 -4.02
C THR A 183 14.87 4.01 -3.23
N GLY A 184 14.65 3.65 -1.97
CA GLY A 184 13.51 4.11 -1.17
C GLY A 184 13.75 5.40 -0.38
N PHE A 185 15.00 5.81 -0.17
CA PHE A 185 15.37 6.99 0.63
C PHE A 185 15.49 8.29 -0.19
N GLU A 186 14.55 8.52 -1.10
CA GLU A 186 14.33 9.84 -1.69
C GLU A 186 13.80 10.84 -0.64
N ASN A 187 13.84 12.15 -0.93
CA ASN A 187 13.39 13.19 -0.01
C ASN A 187 12.01 12.87 0.63
N GLY A 188 11.91 13.07 1.95
CA GLY A 188 10.69 12.86 2.74
C GLY A 188 10.40 11.41 3.18
N ALA A 189 11.24 10.42 2.84
CA ALA A 189 10.99 9.01 3.19
C ALA A 189 10.85 8.78 4.69
N ASN A 190 11.67 9.45 5.49
CA ASN A 190 11.64 9.36 6.93
C ASN A 190 10.33 9.92 7.52
N ASP A 191 9.79 10.99 6.91
CA ASP A 191 8.53 11.59 7.36
C ASP A 191 7.34 10.67 7.05
N ASP A 192 7.31 10.07 5.86
CA ASP A 192 6.30 9.06 5.51
C ASP A 192 6.35 7.84 6.44
N LEU A 193 7.54 7.33 6.74
CA LEU A 193 7.74 6.21 7.67
C LEU A 193 7.30 6.58 9.10
N ALA A 194 7.64 7.79 9.56
CA ALA A 194 7.22 8.30 10.85
C ALA A 194 5.69 8.39 10.93
N ARG A 195 5.04 8.96 9.91
CA ARG A 195 3.58 9.04 9.82
C ARG A 195 2.94 7.67 9.82
N TYR A 196 3.47 6.71 9.05
CA TYR A 196 2.94 5.35 9.00
C TYR A 196 2.95 4.66 10.37
N CYS A 197 4.05 4.78 11.14
CA CYS A 197 4.16 4.15 12.46
C CYS A 197 3.43 4.92 13.58
N GLY A 198 3.27 6.25 13.43
CA GLY A 198 2.58 7.12 14.38
C GLY A 198 1.14 7.46 13.99
N ALA A 199 0.54 6.70 13.06
CA ALA A 199 -0.76 7.04 12.50
C ALA A 199 -1.90 6.87 13.52
N ASP A 200 -2.36 7.96 14.12
CA ASP A 200 -3.61 7.99 14.90
C ASP A 200 -4.86 7.94 13.99
N ARG A 201 -4.66 8.11 12.68
CA ARG A 201 -5.72 8.16 11.66
C ARG A 201 -5.66 6.90 10.78
N PRO A 202 -6.80 6.41 10.31
CA PRO A 202 -6.83 5.24 9.43
C PRO A 202 -6.06 5.49 8.13
N VAL A 203 -5.31 4.49 7.69
CA VAL A 203 -4.57 4.50 6.42
C VAL A 203 -5.56 4.54 5.25
N THR A 204 -5.25 5.35 4.24
CA THR A 204 -5.98 5.42 2.97
C THR A 204 -5.33 4.50 1.95
N LEU A 205 -6.08 3.53 1.41
CA LEU A 205 -5.62 2.69 0.32
C LEU A 205 -6.19 3.20 -1.01
N HIS A 206 -5.31 3.54 -1.95
CA HIS A 206 -5.65 3.86 -3.33
C HIS A 206 -5.55 2.61 -4.20
N ILE A 207 -6.63 2.29 -4.92
CA ILE A 207 -6.69 1.21 -5.90
C ILE A 207 -6.55 1.83 -7.30
N THR A 208 -5.50 1.44 -8.02
CA THR A 208 -5.13 2.05 -9.32
C THR A 208 -4.34 1.07 -10.20
N HIS A 209 -3.96 1.48 -11.40
CA HIS A 209 -3.12 0.71 -12.32
C HIS A 209 -1.85 1.45 -12.75
N SER A 210 -0.87 0.72 -13.28
CA SER A 210 0.43 1.29 -13.67
C SER A 210 0.49 1.96 -15.06
N TRP A 211 -0.62 2.10 -15.78
CA TRP A 211 -0.63 2.76 -17.11
C TRP A 211 -0.32 4.27 -17.10
N GLY A 212 -0.23 4.87 -15.90
CA GLY A 212 0.09 6.28 -15.75
C GLY A 212 -1.04 7.22 -16.18
N GLY A 213 -0.69 8.38 -16.73
CA GLY A 213 -1.63 9.36 -17.25
C GLY A 213 -2.40 10.13 -16.17
N GLY A 214 -3.63 10.57 -16.49
CA GLY A 214 -4.43 11.44 -15.63
C GLY A 214 -4.86 10.79 -14.31
N VAL A 215 -5.03 9.47 -14.29
CA VAL A 215 -5.34 8.71 -13.06
C VAL A 215 -4.16 8.79 -12.09
N ALA A 216 -2.94 8.48 -12.57
CA ALA A 216 -1.74 8.54 -11.74
C ALA A 216 -1.49 9.97 -11.21
N GLN A 217 -1.60 10.99 -12.07
CA GLN A 217 -1.46 12.39 -11.65
C GLN A 217 -2.48 12.79 -10.57
N TRP A 218 -3.71 12.28 -10.65
CA TRP A 218 -4.73 12.58 -9.65
C TRP A 218 -4.43 11.93 -8.30
N VAL A 219 -4.03 10.65 -8.30
CA VAL A 219 -3.64 9.95 -7.06
C VAL A 219 -2.46 10.68 -6.43
N GLU A 220 -1.45 11.01 -7.23
CA GLU A 220 -0.27 11.77 -6.79
C GLU A 220 -0.66 13.09 -6.14
N SER A 221 -1.50 13.88 -6.83
CA SER A 221 -1.95 15.18 -6.34
C SER A 221 -2.81 15.08 -5.08
N LEU A 222 -3.60 14.01 -4.94
CA LEU A 222 -4.43 13.80 -3.75
C LEU A 222 -3.57 13.44 -2.54
N VAL A 223 -2.56 12.59 -2.72
CA VAL A 223 -1.58 12.24 -1.68
C VAL A 223 -0.82 13.50 -1.25
N ASP A 224 -0.33 14.31 -2.19
CA ASP A 224 0.41 15.54 -1.88
C ASP A 224 -0.46 16.61 -1.19
N ALA A 225 -1.77 16.61 -1.44
CA ALA A 225 -2.72 17.53 -0.82
C ALA A 225 -3.14 17.14 0.61
N ASP A 226 -2.85 15.92 1.07
CA ASP A 226 -3.11 15.43 2.43
C ASP A 226 -1.78 15.09 3.15
N PRO A 227 -0.95 16.09 3.47
CA PRO A 227 0.38 15.87 4.04
C PRO A 227 0.36 15.24 5.44
N ASP A 228 -0.78 15.26 6.13
CA ASP A 228 -0.94 14.64 7.44
C ASP A 228 -1.50 13.21 7.35
N GLY A 229 -1.91 12.79 6.14
CA GLY A 229 -2.46 11.47 5.86
C GLY A 229 -1.39 10.41 5.65
N VAL A 230 -1.75 9.16 5.93
CA VAL A 230 -0.97 7.98 5.51
C VAL A 230 -1.67 7.35 4.32
N HIS A 231 -0.94 7.24 3.22
CA HIS A 231 -1.46 6.73 1.96
C HIS A 231 -0.66 5.52 1.50
N LEU A 232 -1.39 4.51 1.06
CA LEU A 232 -0.84 3.37 0.33
C LEU A 232 -1.46 3.33 -1.06
N GLN A 233 -0.70 2.90 -2.06
CA GLN A 233 -1.22 2.68 -3.41
C GLN A 233 -1.03 1.22 -3.81
N LEU A 234 -2.13 0.53 -4.12
CA LEU A 234 -2.13 -0.80 -4.72
C LEU A 234 -2.27 -0.64 -6.23
N HIS A 235 -1.17 -0.88 -6.94
CA HIS A 235 -1.12 -0.84 -8.40
C HIS A 235 -1.36 -2.23 -8.96
N ALA A 236 -2.32 -2.36 -9.87
CA ALA A 236 -2.38 -3.49 -10.80
C ALA A 236 -1.42 -3.24 -11.97
N GLU A 237 -0.54 -4.19 -12.21
CA GLU A 237 0.60 -4.02 -13.12
C GLU A 237 0.72 -5.18 -14.10
N GLY A 238 1.24 -4.86 -15.28
CA GLY A 238 1.75 -5.83 -16.23
C GLY A 238 3.21 -6.16 -15.93
N PRO A 239 3.64 -7.43 -16.09
CA PRO A 239 5.04 -7.80 -15.93
C PRO A 239 5.93 -7.18 -17.03
N GLU A 240 5.31 -6.93 -18.19
CA GLU A 240 5.92 -6.39 -19.39
C GLU A 240 4.93 -5.45 -20.07
N THR A 241 5.46 -4.52 -20.87
CA THR A 241 4.62 -3.59 -21.63
C THR A 241 3.72 -4.35 -22.60
N GLY A 242 2.41 -4.06 -22.57
CA GLY A 242 1.42 -4.67 -23.46
C GLY A 242 0.93 -6.07 -23.05
N GLN A 243 1.31 -6.58 -21.87
CA GLN A 243 0.85 -7.89 -21.38
C GLN A 243 -0.39 -7.80 -20.47
N GLY A 244 -1.16 -6.71 -20.53
CA GLY A 244 -2.28 -6.50 -19.61
C GLY A 244 -1.85 -6.06 -18.22
N CYS A 245 -2.80 -5.54 -17.45
CA CYS A 245 -2.68 -5.26 -16.03
C CYS A 245 -3.20 -6.45 -15.21
N GLY A 246 -2.97 -6.44 -13.89
CA GLY A 246 -3.58 -7.40 -12.96
C GLY A 246 -2.92 -8.78 -12.89
N GLN A 247 -1.69 -8.91 -13.41
CA GLN A 247 -0.84 -10.10 -13.17
C GLN A 247 0.03 -9.91 -11.92
N ARG A 248 0.63 -8.71 -11.77
CA ARG A 248 1.41 -8.32 -10.61
C ARG A 248 0.70 -7.20 -9.89
N TYR A 249 0.70 -7.25 -8.56
CA TYR A 249 0.19 -6.19 -7.72
C TYR A 249 1.31 -5.68 -6.85
N SER A 250 1.54 -4.38 -6.85
CA SER A 250 2.58 -3.74 -6.06
C SER A 250 1.96 -2.72 -5.12
N LEU A 251 2.33 -2.79 -3.84
CA LEU A 251 1.89 -1.85 -2.81
C LEU A 251 2.99 -0.82 -2.59
N TYR A 252 2.64 0.46 -2.63
CA TYR A 252 3.58 1.58 -2.45
C TYR A 252 3.17 2.46 -1.27
N LEU A 253 4.16 3.07 -0.62
CA LEU A 253 3.94 4.09 0.42
C LEU A 253 3.94 5.48 -0.22
N SER A 254 2.88 6.25 0.01
CA SER A 254 2.70 7.59 -0.56
C SER A 254 2.98 7.59 -2.07
N ASN A 255 3.74 8.56 -2.61
CA ASN A 255 4.11 8.64 -4.02
C ASN A 255 5.45 7.94 -4.36
N ARG A 256 5.94 7.02 -3.52
CA ARG A 256 7.25 6.35 -3.68
C ARG A 256 7.15 5.12 -4.58
N LEU A 257 6.93 5.35 -5.87
CA LEU A 257 6.70 4.28 -6.85
C LEU A 257 7.97 3.52 -7.26
N GLY A 258 9.16 3.99 -6.86
CA GLY A 258 10.45 3.33 -7.15
C GLY A 258 10.74 2.08 -6.30
N ALA A 259 10.12 1.96 -5.12
CA ALA A 259 10.36 0.88 -4.17
C ALA A 259 9.04 0.38 -3.56
N PRO A 260 8.51 -0.76 -4.03
CA PRO A 260 7.30 -1.34 -3.45
C PRO A 260 7.55 -1.78 -2.00
N VAL A 261 6.53 -1.59 -1.15
CA VAL A 261 6.42 -2.17 0.19
C VAL A 261 6.28 -3.69 0.13
N ALA A 262 5.48 -4.16 -0.82
CA ALA A 262 5.24 -5.57 -1.08
C ALA A 262 4.74 -5.74 -2.52
N HIS A 263 4.88 -6.95 -3.05
CA HIS A 263 4.27 -7.32 -4.33
C HIS A 263 3.77 -8.75 -4.32
N TRP A 264 2.80 -9.04 -5.19
CA TRP A 264 2.18 -10.35 -5.36
C TRP A 264 1.97 -10.66 -6.84
N TRP A 265 2.03 -11.94 -7.17
CA TRP A 265 1.64 -12.45 -8.48
C TRP A 265 0.30 -13.18 -8.32
N LEU A 266 -0.68 -12.80 -9.14
CA LEU A 266 -1.97 -13.47 -9.18
C LEU A 266 -1.98 -14.55 -10.26
N GLN A 267 -2.54 -15.71 -9.91
CA GLN A 267 -2.76 -16.84 -10.80
C GLN A 267 -4.16 -17.44 -10.48
N PRO A 268 -5.14 -17.35 -11.40
CA PRO A 268 -5.07 -16.66 -12.68
C PRO A 268 -4.92 -15.13 -12.52
N PRO A 269 -4.45 -14.41 -13.56
CA PRO A 269 -4.41 -12.95 -13.55
C PRO A 269 -5.78 -12.33 -13.86
N ILE A 270 -6.04 -11.13 -13.34
CA ILE A 270 -7.21 -10.32 -13.71
C ILE A 270 -6.85 -9.47 -14.92
N ARG A 271 -7.32 -9.81 -16.13
CA ARG A 271 -6.93 -9.11 -17.36
C ARG A 271 -7.53 -7.70 -17.45
N SER A 272 -8.87 -7.61 -17.39
CA SER A 272 -9.59 -6.34 -17.42
C SER A 272 -10.20 -6.00 -16.05
N THR A 273 -11.39 -6.50 -15.72
CA THR A 273 -12.00 -6.42 -14.38
C THR A 273 -12.88 -7.62 -14.17
N GLU A 274 -12.70 -8.30 -13.04
CA GLU A 274 -13.56 -9.42 -12.68
C GLU A 274 -14.65 -9.01 -11.69
N GLN A 275 -15.79 -9.70 -11.72
CA GLN A 275 -16.83 -9.50 -10.71
C GLN A 275 -16.35 -9.90 -9.30
N THR A 276 -15.62 -11.02 -9.21
CA THR A 276 -15.06 -11.55 -7.97
C THR A 276 -13.79 -12.34 -8.26
N HIS A 277 -12.78 -12.25 -7.39
CA HIS A 277 -11.55 -13.04 -7.53
C HIS A 277 -10.97 -13.41 -6.15
N ASP A 278 -10.96 -14.69 -5.78
CA ASP A 278 -10.62 -15.14 -4.42
C ASP A 278 -9.19 -14.80 -3.99
N ALA A 279 -8.20 -14.95 -4.89
CA ALA A 279 -6.83 -14.58 -4.57
C ALA A 279 -6.66 -13.05 -4.38
N TYR A 280 -7.40 -12.25 -5.15
CA TYR A 280 -7.43 -10.78 -5.01
C TYR A 280 -8.08 -10.39 -3.69
N ARG A 281 -9.22 -11.00 -3.33
CA ARG A 281 -9.89 -10.78 -2.04
C ARG A 281 -8.97 -11.10 -0.87
N SER A 282 -8.29 -12.26 -0.92
CA SER A 282 -7.34 -12.69 0.10
C SER A 282 -6.14 -11.74 0.23
N LEU A 283 -5.62 -11.27 -0.92
CA LEU A 283 -4.56 -10.26 -0.96
C LEU A 283 -5.03 -8.96 -0.33
N LEU A 284 -6.20 -8.47 -0.73
CA LEU A 284 -6.76 -7.20 -0.25
C LEU A 284 -7.02 -7.27 1.26
N GLU A 285 -7.70 -8.31 1.75
CA GLU A 285 -7.91 -8.55 3.18
C GLU A 285 -6.59 -8.54 3.97
N GLY A 286 -5.55 -9.19 3.43
CA GLY A 286 -4.21 -9.20 4.02
C GLY A 286 -3.62 -7.78 4.12
N ILE A 287 -3.74 -6.96 3.07
CA ILE A 287 -3.28 -5.56 3.08
C ILE A 287 -4.07 -4.75 4.11
N LEU A 288 -5.41 -4.85 4.08
CA LEU A 288 -6.28 -4.07 4.95
C LEU A 288 -5.96 -4.33 6.43
N GLN A 289 -5.81 -5.60 6.81
CA GLN A 289 -5.49 -6.01 8.17
C GLN A 289 -4.05 -5.61 8.56
N ARG A 290 -3.08 -5.85 7.68
CA ARG A 290 -1.65 -5.63 7.99
C ARG A 290 -1.30 -4.16 8.19
N HIS A 291 -1.94 -3.28 7.44
CA HIS A 291 -1.59 -1.87 7.37
C HIS A 291 -2.64 -0.96 8.02
N GLY A 292 -3.66 -1.51 8.70
CA GLY A 292 -4.67 -0.70 9.38
C GLY A 292 -5.44 0.22 8.43
N VAL A 293 -5.73 -0.25 7.22
CA VAL A 293 -6.49 0.52 6.23
C VAL A 293 -7.91 0.69 6.74
N GLY A 294 -8.36 1.95 6.83
CA GLY A 294 -9.72 2.27 7.26
C GLY A 294 -10.55 3.00 6.21
N ARG A 295 -10.00 3.28 5.03
CA ARG A 295 -10.72 3.89 3.90
C ARG A 295 -10.06 3.56 2.57
N ILE A 296 -10.87 3.46 1.53
CA ILE A 296 -10.45 3.09 0.18
C ILE A 296 -10.84 4.16 -0.83
N VAL A 297 -9.93 4.44 -1.75
CA VAL A 297 -10.14 5.30 -2.90
C VAL A 297 -9.87 4.47 -4.15
N VAL A 298 -10.90 4.23 -4.96
CA VAL A 298 -10.78 3.48 -6.20
C VAL A 298 -10.72 4.45 -7.36
N SER A 299 -9.54 4.61 -7.94
CA SER A 299 -9.30 5.49 -9.09
C SER A 299 -9.37 4.72 -10.41
N SER A 300 -9.16 3.41 -10.39
CA SER A 300 -9.44 2.55 -11.53
C SER A 300 -9.64 1.11 -11.11
N LEU A 301 -10.50 0.41 -11.85
CA LEU A 301 -10.75 -1.02 -11.69
C LEU A 301 -10.00 -1.86 -12.73
N ILE A 302 -9.29 -1.24 -13.67
CA ILE A 302 -8.49 -1.94 -14.68
C ILE A 302 -7.40 -2.77 -13.97
N GLY A 303 -7.44 -4.08 -14.17
CA GLY A 303 -6.62 -5.08 -13.50
C GLY A 303 -7.03 -5.38 -12.06
N HIS A 304 -8.26 -5.07 -11.63
CA HIS A 304 -8.79 -5.36 -10.29
C HIS A 304 -10.16 -6.05 -10.37
N SER A 305 -10.64 -6.62 -9.26
CA SER A 305 -12.03 -7.10 -9.18
C SER A 305 -12.96 -6.09 -8.49
N LEU A 306 -14.26 -6.26 -8.67
CA LEU A 306 -15.28 -5.50 -7.91
C LEU A 306 -15.28 -5.81 -6.40
N ASP A 307 -14.49 -6.79 -5.93
CA ASP A 307 -14.28 -7.01 -4.49
C ASP A 307 -13.66 -5.78 -3.81
N ALA A 308 -12.92 -4.93 -4.54
CA ALA A 308 -12.39 -3.66 -4.04
C ALA A 308 -13.50 -2.72 -3.52
N LEU A 309 -14.71 -2.85 -4.04
CA LEU A 309 -15.89 -2.07 -3.64
C LEU A 309 -16.69 -2.74 -2.51
N SER A 310 -16.30 -3.94 -2.08
CA SER A 310 -17.07 -4.80 -1.17
C SER A 310 -16.31 -5.12 0.13
N THR A 311 -15.34 -4.30 0.50
CA THR A 311 -14.48 -4.51 1.68
C THR A 311 -15.17 -4.19 3.01
N GLY A 312 -16.33 -3.55 2.97
CA GLY A 312 -17.03 -3.03 4.16
C GLY A 312 -16.42 -1.74 4.73
N LEU A 313 -15.33 -1.23 4.13
CA LEU A 313 -14.73 0.03 4.53
C LEU A 313 -15.35 1.22 3.79
N PRO A 314 -15.34 2.44 4.38
CA PRO A 314 -15.66 3.67 3.67
C PRO A 314 -14.88 3.76 2.35
N THR A 315 -15.61 3.76 1.23
CA THR A 315 -15.03 3.67 -0.11
C THR A 315 -15.54 4.80 -1.01
N VAL A 316 -14.63 5.42 -1.76
CA VAL A 316 -14.94 6.38 -2.83
C VAL A 316 -14.49 5.81 -4.17
N GLN A 317 -15.38 5.77 -5.16
CA GLN A 317 -15.02 5.53 -6.56
C GLN A 317 -14.87 6.88 -7.28
N VAL A 318 -13.73 7.08 -7.93
CA VAL A 318 -13.45 8.27 -8.71
C VAL A 318 -13.71 7.98 -10.19
N LEU A 319 -14.55 8.80 -10.80
CA LEU A 319 -15.00 8.67 -12.17
C LEU A 319 -14.05 9.44 -13.10
N HIS A 320 -12.86 8.90 -13.33
CA HIS A 320 -11.91 9.44 -14.31
C HIS A 320 -12.41 9.27 -15.76
N ASP A 321 -13.13 8.17 -15.97
CA ASP A 321 -13.83 7.81 -17.19
C ASP A 321 -15.10 7.02 -16.79
N PHE A 322 -15.62 6.21 -17.72
CA PHE A 322 -16.85 5.45 -17.56
C PHE A 322 -16.59 3.94 -17.43
N TYR A 323 -15.33 3.53 -17.23
CA TYR A 323 -14.97 2.12 -17.01
C TYR A 323 -15.48 1.62 -15.64
N PRO A 324 -15.96 0.37 -15.51
CA PRO A 324 -16.05 -0.67 -16.53
C PRO A 324 -17.32 -0.62 -17.40
N ALA A 325 -18.29 0.24 -17.10
CA ALA A 325 -19.56 0.32 -17.86
C ALA A 325 -19.38 0.72 -19.35
N TRP A 326 -18.26 1.37 -19.67
CA TRP A 326 -17.85 1.70 -21.03
C TRP A 326 -16.37 1.36 -21.23
N PRO A 327 -16.04 0.19 -21.79
CA PRO A 327 -14.65 -0.29 -21.90
C PRO A 327 -13.84 0.34 -23.05
N LEU A 328 -14.50 1.08 -23.94
CA LEU A 328 -13.85 1.74 -25.09
C LEU A 328 -13.12 3.02 -24.68
N LEU A 329 -11.94 2.87 -24.08
CA LEU A 329 -11.11 3.97 -23.60
C LEU A 329 -10.75 4.94 -24.74
N GLY A 330 -11.16 6.20 -24.59
CA GLY A 330 -10.92 7.26 -25.58
C GLY A 330 -12.00 7.42 -26.65
N ILE A 331 -13.00 6.53 -26.71
CA ILE A 331 -14.20 6.72 -27.52
C ILE A 331 -15.29 7.31 -26.64
N HIS A 332 -15.79 8.48 -27.02
CA HIS A 332 -16.86 9.14 -26.27
C HIS A 332 -18.18 8.35 -26.42
N PRO A 333 -18.95 8.09 -25.33
CA PRO A 333 -20.15 7.27 -25.41
C PRO A 333 -21.35 7.96 -26.07
N GLU A 334 -21.35 9.30 -26.16
CA GLU A 334 -22.49 10.08 -26.66
C GLU A 334 -23.12 9.63 -27.99
N PRO A 335 -22.36 9.27 -29.04
CA PRO A 335 -22.92 8.79 -30.30
C PRO A 335 -23.76 7.51 -30.17
N PHE A 336 -23.64 6.79 -29.05
CA PHE A 336 -24.28 5.50 -28.79
C PHE A 336 -25.38 5.60 -27.74
N LEU A 337 -25.68 6.80 -27.25
CA LEU A 337 -26.73 7.04 -26.26
C LEU A 337 -28.10 7.15 -26.91
N LYS A 338 -29.12 6.63 -26.22
CA LYS A 338 -30.53 6.84 -26.54
C LYS A 338 -31.28 7.18 -25.25
N GLU A 339 -32.22 8.10 -25.34
CA GLU A 339 -32.99 8.55 -24.18
C GLU A 339 -33.66 7.38 -23.44
N GLY A 340 -33.47 7.34 -22.13
CA GLY A 340 -34.07 6.32 -21.25
C GLY A 340 -33.54 4.89 -21.45
N ARG A 341 -32.44 4.69 -22.19
CA ARG A 341 -31.86 3.36 -22.42
C ARG A 341 -30.37 3.34 -22.11
N PRO A 342 -29.82 2.20 -21.65
CA PRO A 342 -28.38 2.01 -21.58
C PRO A 342 -27.71 2.25 -22.94
N ALA A 343 -26.46 2.70 -22.92
CA ALA A 343 -25.66 2.91 -24.12
C ALA A 343 -25.57 1.63 -24.98
N ALA A 344 -25.64 1.79 -26.30
CA ALA A 344 -25.59 0.66 -27.24
C ALA A 344 -24.15 0.14 -27.43
N LEU A 345 -23.60 -0.54 -26.42
CA LEU A 345 -22.21 -1.01 -26.42
C LEU A 345 -21.90 -1.96 -27.57
N SER A 346 -22.82 -2.88 -27.92
CA SER A 346 -22.64 -3.78 -29.07
C SER A 346 -22.38 -3.02 -30.37
N SER A 347 -23.20 -1.99 -30.66
CA SER A 347 -23.01 -1.13 -31.84
C SER A 347 -21.71 -0.32 -31.80
N ALA A 348 -21.18 -0.05 -30.61
CA ALA A 348 -19.89 0.63 -30.45
C ALA A 348 -18.72 -0.32 -30.72
N LEU A 349 -18.79 -1.55 -30.21
CA LEU A 349 -17.78 -2.59 -30.41
C LEU A 349 -17.73 -3.10 -31.87
N ASP A 350 -18.84 -3.02 -32.60
CA ASP A 350 -18.85 -3.27 -34.05
C ASP A 350 -18.03 -2.24 -34.85
N ARG A 351 -17.88 -1.02 -34.32
CA ARG A 351 -17.23 0.12 -35.00
C ARG A 351 -15.85 0.43 -34.47
N HIS A 352 -15.57 0.08 -33.23
CA HIS A 352 -14.35 0.41 -32.52
C HIS A 352 -13.79 -0.82 -31.85
N ARG A 353 -12.49 -1.04 -32.03
CA ARG A 353 -11.77 -2.14 -31.39
C ARG A 353 -11.42 -1.76 -29.95
N LEU A 354 -11.59 -2.71 -29.04
CA LEU A 354 -11.03 -2.62 -27.68
C LEU A 354 -9.50 -2.63 -27.70
N LEU A 355 -8.91 -2.17 -26.61
CA LEU A 355 -7.52 -2.51 -26.33
C LEU A 355 -7.40 -4.03 -26.18
N ASP A 356 -6.27 -4.61 -26.60
CA ASP A 356 -6.08 -6.05 -26.55
C ASP A 356 -6.15 -6.57 -25.10
N GLU A 357 -5.71 -5.76 -24.13
CA GLU A 357 -5.78 -6.02 -22.69
C GLU A 357 -7.21 -6.10 -22.14
N LEU A 358 -8.19 -5.53 -22.85
CA LEU A 358 -9.61 -5.47 -22.45
C LEU A 358 -10.50 -6.34 -23.36
N SER A 359 -9.90 -7.21 -24.17
CA SER A 359 -10.59 -8.02 -25.18
C SER A 359 -11.11 -9.38 -24.67
N ASP A 360 -11.20 -9.53 -23.34
CA ASP A 360 -11.61 -10.75 -22.63
C ASP A 360 -13.12 -10.91 -22.48
N TYR A 361 -13.91 -9.88 -22.79
CA TYR A 361 -15.37 -9.91 -22.76
C TYR A 361 -16.00 -9.41 -24.06
N ASP A 362 -17.15 -9.97 -24.41
CA ASP A 362 -18.04 -9.45 -25.45
C ASP A 362 -18.95 -8.30 -24.94
N ALA A 363 -19.81 -7.78 -25.82
CA ALA A 363 -20.69 -6.65 -25.50
C ALA A 363 -21.68 -6.94 -24.36
N ASP A 364 -22.20 -8.16 -24.28
CA ASP A 364 -23.21 -8.55 -23.28
C ASP A 364 -22.53 -8.77 -21.92
N GLU A 365 -21.36 -9.41 -21.92
CA GLU A 365 -20.53 -9.60 -20.74
C GLU A 365 -20.07 -8.25 -20.14
N TRP A 366 -19.61 -7.31 -20.96
CA TRP A 366 -19.29 -5.95 -20.51
C TRP A 366 -20.51 -5.20 -19.95
N SER A 367 -21.68 -5.35 -20.60
CA SER A 367 -22.92 -4.73 -20.14
C SER A 367 -23.38 -5.32 -18.80
N GLU A 368 -23.19 -6.63 -18.60
CA GLU A 368 -23.39 -7.29 -17.31
C GLU A 368 -22.41 -6.78 -16.25
N LEU A 369 -21.12 -6.69 -16.56
CA LEU A 369 -20.12 -6.15 -15.64
C LEU A 369 -20.43 -4.71 -15.23
N GLY A 370 -20.87 -3.86 -16.17
CA GLY A 370 -21.32 -2.49 -15.87
C GLY A 370 -22.53 -2.44 -14.93
N ARG A 371 -23.52 -3.33 -15.10
CA ARG A 371 -24.65 -3.46 -14.17
C ARG A 371 -24.20 -3.93 -12.79
N ASN A 372 -23.34 -4.94 -12.72
CA ASN A 372 -22.80 -5.47 -11.47
C ASN A 372 -21.97 -4.42 -10.74
N TRP A 373 -21.17 -3.62 -11.46
CA TRP A 373 -20.45 -2.49 -10.88
C TRP A 373 -21.40 -1.49 -10.22
N ARG A 374 -22.47 -1.06 -10.91
CA ARG A 374 -23.50 -0.20 -10.32
C ARG A 374 -24.13 -0.81 -9.08
N GLU A 375 -24.54 -2.07 -9.17
CA GLU A 375 -25.16 -2.79 -8.05
C GLU A 375 -24.23 -2.86 -6.84
N ARG A 376 -22.93 -3.11 -7.04
CA ARG A 376 -21.92 -3.09 -5.97
C ARG A 376 -21.75 -1.72 -5.35
N VAL A 377 -21.70 -0.66 -6.17
CA VAL A 377 -21.63 0.72 -5.67
C VAL A 377 -22.82 1.03 -4.76
N GLN A 378 -24.02 0.69 -5.22
CA GLN A 378 -25.27 0.94 -4.50
C GLN A 378 -25.40 0.10 -3.23
N GLN A 379 -25.18 -1.21 -3.32
CA GLN A 379 -25.32 -2.15 -2.20
C GLN A 379 -24.33 -1.86 -1.07
N ASN A 380 -23.11 -1.44 -1.40
CA ASN A 380 -22.05 -1.20 -0.42
C ASN A 380 -21.92 0.27 0.00
N GLY A 381 -22.82 1.15 -0.48
CA GLY A 381 -22.79 2.57 -0.13
C GLY A 381 -21.51 3.29 -0.56
N VAL A 382 -20.93 2.88 -1.70
CA VAL A 382 -19.73 3.51 -2.26
C VAL A 382 -20.08 4.91 -2.73
N ARG A 383 -19.31 5.91 -2.30
CA ARG A 383 -19.52 7.30 -2.74
C ARG A 383 -18.88 7.54 -4.09
N LEU A 384 -19.51 8.35 -4.91
CA LEU A 384 -18.99 8.72 -6.23
C LEU A 384 -18.36 10.11 -6.20
N ALA A 385 -17.20 10.25 -6.83
CA ALA A 385 -16.56 11.54 -7.10
C ALA A 385 -16.26 11.66 -8.60
N ALA A 386 -16.53 12.81 -9.19
CA ALA A 386 -16.23 13.10 -10.60
C ALA A 386 -15.43 14.40 -10.73
N PRO A 387 -14.56 14.52 -11.75
CA PRO A 387 -13.79 15.74 -11.98
C PRO A 387 -14.65 16.91 -12.47
N SER A 388 -15.85 16.64 -12.99
CA SER A 388 -16.74 17.66 -13.54
C SER A 388 -18.21 17.21 -13.54
N ARG A 389 -19.12 18.18 -13.60
CA ARG A 389 -20.56 17.92 -13.75
C ARG A 389 -20.88 17.13 -15.03
N SER A 390 -20.17 17.41 -16.12
CA SER A 390 -20.38 16.70 -17.39
C SER A 390 -20.10 15.20 -17.28
N VAL A 391 -19.12 14.78 -16.47
CA VAL A 391 -18.89 13.35 -16.22
C VAL A 391 -20.04 12.73 -15.44
N ALA A 392 -20.51 13.40 -14.38
CA ALA A 392 -21.65 12.93 -13.59
C ALA A 392 -22.94 12.82 -14.43
N ASP A 393 -23.22 13.82 -15.26
CA ASP A 393 -24.40 13.83 -16.12
C ASP A 393 -24.31 12.77 -17.23
N LEU A 394 -23.13 12.55 -17.79
CA LEU A 394 -22.90 11.53 -18.80
C LEU A 394 -23.01 10.12 -18.22
N LEU A 395 -22.56 9.88 -16.99
CA LEU A 395 -22.77 8.60 -16.30
C LEU A 395 -24.26 8.25 -16.19
N ARG A 396 -25.11 9.22 -15.82
CA ARG A 396 -26.57 9.03 -15.76
C ARG A 396 -27.21 8.76 -17.12
N ARG A 397 -26.68 9.36 -18.18
CA ARG A 397 -27.13 9.11 -19.55
C ARG A 397 -26.63 7.77 -20.09
N LEU A 398 -25.46 7.31 -19.65
CA LEU A 398 -24.85 6.04 -20.05
C LEU A 398 -25.71 4.86 -19.56
N ASP A 399 -26.19 4.95 -18.31
CA ASP A 399 -27.13 4.00 -17.74
C ASP A 399 -28.10 4.73 -16.78
N PRO A 400 -29.43 4.74 -17.08
CA PRO A 400 -30.44 5.38 -16.25
C PRO A 400 -30.47 4.90 -14.79
N GLY A 401 -29.93 3.72 -14.48
CA GLY A 401 -29.82 3.21 -13.11
C GLY A 401 -28.98 4.08 -12.17
N TRP A 402 -28.17 5.00 -12.71
CA TRP A 402 -27.40 5.98 -11.93
C TRP A 402 -28.18 7.24 -11.51
N SER A 403 -29.44 7.38 -11.94
CA SER A 403 -30.20 8.64 -11.76
C SER A 403 -30.41 9.04 -10.30
N GLY A 404 -30.40 8.07 -9.37
CA GLY A 404 -30.56 8.31 -7.93
C GLY A 404 -29.25 8.60 -7.19
N GLU A 405 -28.09 8.44 -7.83
CA GLU A 405 -26.79 8.54 -7.15
C GLU A 405 -26.30 9.99 -7.05
N GLU A 406 -25.81 10.33 -5.86
CA GLU A 406 -25.10 11.58 -5.61
C GLU A 406 -23.64 11.45 -6.06
N VAL A 407 -23.20 12.40 -6.89
CA VAL A 407 -21.81 12.47 -7.37
C VAL A 407 -21.20 13.78 -6.91
N ALA A 408 -20.20 13.70 -6.04
CA ALA A 408 -19.44 14.85 -5.59
C ALA A 408 -18.53 15.33 -6.72
N ILE A 409 -18.49 16.64 -6.97
CA ILE A 409 -17.61 17.22 -7.98
C ILE A 409 -16.29 17.64 -7.33
N ILE A 410 -15.22 16.91 -7.62
CA ILE A 410 -13.86 17.17 -7.13
C ILE A 410 -12.94 17.31 -8.34
N PRO A 411 -12.66 18.55 -8.79
CA PRO A 411 -11.81 18.79 -9.96
C PRO A 411 -10.40 18.22 -9.79
N HIS A 412 -9.77 17.85 -10.91
CA HIS A 412 -8.35 17.52 -10.90
C HIS A 412 -7.51 18.74 -10.50
N GLY A 413 -6.57 18.53 -9.58
CA GLY A 413 -5.57 19.52 -9.22
C GLY A 413 -4.53 19.68 -10.31
N LEU A 414 -3.93 20.87 -10.38
CA LEU A 414 -2.66 21.09 -11.07
C LEU A 414 -1.64 21.53 -10.01
N PRO A 415 -0.37 21.09 -10.13
CA PRO A 415 0.69 21.62 -9.30
C PRO A 415 0.69 23.15 -9.37
N ARG A 416 0.99 23.81 -8.24
CA ARG A 416 1.20 25.26 -8.27
C ARG A 416 2.36 25.54 -9.22
N LEU A 417 2.07 26.28 -10.29
CA LEU A 417 3.12 26.81 -11.15
C LEU A 417 4.05 27.65 -10.28
N ALA A 418 5.35 27.40 -10.38
CA ALA A 418 6.35 28.15 -9.63
C ALA A 418 6.11 29.66 -9.86
N ALA A 419 5.83 30.39 -8.78
CA ALA A 419 5.67 31.83 -8.87
C ALA A 419 7.02 32.43 -9.27
N GLY A 420 7.05 33.27 -10.31
CA GLY A 420 8.16 34.21 -10.48
C GLY A 420 8.99 34.18 -11.75
N ALA A 421 8.57 33.50 -12.82
CA ALA A 421 9.04 33.88 -14.15
C ALA A 421 7.83 34.40 -14.94
N GLY A 422 7.72 35.72 -15.10
CA GLY A 422 6.87 36.25 -16.15
C GLY A 422 7.31 35.57 -17.45
N ILE A 423 6.42 34.75 -18.04
CA ILE A 423 6.71 34.13 -19.33
C ILE A 423 6.65 35.27 -20.34
N ILE A 424 7.80 35.88 -20.62
CA ILE A 424 7.92 36.88 -21.68
C ILE A 424 7.98 36.10 -22.99
N PRO A 425 6.97 36.23 -23.88
CA PRO A 425 7.06 35.64 -25.20
C PRO A 425 8.32 36.17 -25.88
N ARG A 426 9.13 35.30 -26.48
CA ARG A 426 10.25 35.78 -27.31
C ARG A 426 9.72 36.66 -28.43
N ASP A 427 10.29 37.85 -28.63
CA ASP A 427 9.97 38.70 -29.77
C ASP A 427 10.13 37.93 -31.10
N ARG A 428 9.28 38.26 -32.07
CA ARG A 428 9.40 37.78 -33.45
C ARG A 428 9.28 38.95 -34.40
N ASP A 429 10.13 38.93 -35.42
CA ASP A 429 10.15 39.96 -36.45
C ASP A 429 9.24 39.61 -37.65
N ASP A 430 8.62 38.43 -37.65
CA ASP A 430 7.84 37.90 -38.79
C ASP A 430 6.33 38.16 -38.71
N GLY A 431 5.85 38.79 -37.64
CA GLY A 431 4.43 39.16 -37.47
C GLY A 431 3.45 37.98 -37.34
N ARG A 432 3.94 36.73 -37.21
CA ARG A 432 3.07 35.53 -37.18
C ARG A 432 2.48 35.26 -35.80
N LEU A 433 1.21 34.87 -35.77
CA LEU A 433 0.52 34.39 -34.57
C LEU A 433 1.15 33.06 -34.07
N ARG A 434 1.41 32.95 -32.76
CA ARG A 434 1.77 31.69 -32.11
C ARG A 434 0.54 31.11 -31.41
N LEU A 435 0.10 29.93 -31.86
CA LEU A 435 -0.94 29.15 -31.20
C LEU A 435 -0.32 27.87 -30.61
N VAL A 436 -0.53 27.64 -29.32
CA VAL A 436 -0.12 26.41 -28.63
C VAL A 436 -1.37 25.71 -28.11
N ILE A 437 -1.60 24.49 -28.57
CA ILE A 437 -2.71 23.64 -28.13
C ILE A 437 -2.11 22.38 -27.50
N PRO A 438 -1.93 22.35 -26.18
CA PRO A 438 -1.38 21.19 -25.51
C PRO A 438 -2.39 20.04 -25.50
N GLY A 439 -1.99 18.88 -26.00
CA GLY A 439 -2.80 17.66 -25.97
C GLY A 439 -2.58 16.74 -27.17
N ARG A 440 -3.16 15.54 -27.12
CA ARG A 440 -3.24 14.66 -28.30
C ARG A 440 -4.27 15.22 -29.26
N ILE A 441 -3.85 15.61 -30.46
CA ILE A 441 -4.76 16.04 -31.54
C ILE A 441 -5.37 14.78 -32.15
N GLN A 442 -6.60 14.49 -31.76
CA GLN A 442 -7.39 13.34 -32.21
C GLN A 442 -8.81 13.82 -32.54
N GLU A 443 -9.59 13.02 -33.28
CA GLU A 443 -10.93 13.38 -33.75
C GLU A 443 -11.84 13.88 -32.60
N GLY A 444 -11.81 13.21 -31.44
CA GLY A 444 -12.53 13.61 -30.23
C GLY A 444 -11.91 14.73 -29.39
N LYS A 445 -10.75 15.28 -29.80
CA LYS A 445 -10.01 16.34 -29.07
C LYS A 445 -9.89 17.62 -29.90
N GLY A 446 -10.91 17.95 -30.66
CA GLY A 446 -11.00 19.21 -31.40
C GLY A 446 -10.11 19.29 -32.63
N GLN A 447 -9.53 18.17 -33.10
CA GLN A 447 -8.73 18.13 -34.33
C GLN A 447 -9.50 18.71 -35.51
N LYS A 448 -10.74 18.26 -35.70
CA LYS A 448 -11.58 18.71 -36.82
C LYS A 448 -11.88 20.21 -36.72
N LEU A 449 -12.24 20.68 -35.53
CA LEU A 449 -12.48 22.12 -35.29
C LEU A 449 -11.24 22.96 -35.57
N LEU A 450 -10.06 22.50 -35.16
CA LEU A 450 -8.80 23.18 -35.44
C LEU A 450 -8.53 23.23 -36.95
N LEU A 451 -8.68 22.10 -37.65
CA LEU A 451 -8.49 22.03 -39.10
C LEU A 451 -9.47 22.94 -39.86
N GLU A 452 -10.72 23.03 -39.40
CA GLU A 452 -11.75 23.91 -39.97
C GLU A 452 -11.46 25.40 -39.69
N ALA A 453 -10.89 25.73 -38.52
CA ALA A 453 -10.55 27.10 -38.15
C ALA A 453 -9.25 27.62 -38.76
N LEU A 454 -8.30 26.74 -39.12
CA LEU A 454 -6.97 27.10 -39.62
C LEU A 454 -6.99 28.11 -40.79
N PRO A 455 -7.82 27.96 -41.84
CA PRO A 455 -7.82 28.89 -42.97
C PRO A 455 -8.12 30.34 -42.57
N GLU A 456 -9.01 30.56 -41.60
CA GLU A 456 -9.34 31.89 -41.09
C GLU A 456 -8.27 32.42 -40.13
N LEU A 457 -7.64 31.55 -39.34
CA LEU A 457 -6.56 31.90 -38.42
C LEU A 457 -5.22 32.22 -39.11
N THR A 458 -5.06 31.81 -40.38
CA THR A 458 -3.85 32.05 -41.19
C THR A 458 -4.00 33.13 -42.26
N ARG A 459 -5.15 33.82 -42.33
CA ARG A 459 -5.32 35.05 -43.10
C ARG A 459 -4.67 36.21 -42.37
#